data_AF-A0A6M0K8T2-F1
#
_entry.id   AF-A0A6M0K8T2-F1
#
_cell.length_a   1.000
_cell.length_b   1.000
_cell.length_c   1.000
_cell.angle_alpha   90.00
_cell.angle_beta   90.00
_cell.angle_gamma   90.00
#
_symmetry.space_group_name_H-M   'P 1'
#
loop_
_entity.id
_entity.type
_entity.pdbx_description
1 polymer ?
#
loop_
_entity_poly.entity_id
_entity_poly.type
_entity_poly.pdbx_seq_one_letter_code
_entity_poly.pdbx_strand_id
1 'polypeptide(L)' 'MSAPIDIPPRERWARLRFAIIGPLLAAPPPSGQLQTALAVLAEKTWRHPVSGLDVRFGVSTLERWYYAAR' A
#
# COMPACT_ATOMS: atom_id res chain seq x y z
N MET A 1 9.12 28.42 12.43
CA MET A 1 10.10 27.45 11.91
C MET A 1 9.59 26.06 12.25
N SER A 2 8.84 25.40 11.35
CA SER A 2 8.31 24.07 11.65
C SER A 2 9.47 23.08 11.64
N ALA A 3 9.77 22.48 12.79
CA ALA A 3 10.73 21.38 12.88
C ALA A 3 10.33 20.29 11.86
N PRO A 4 11.29 19.64 11.16
CA PRO A 4 10.93 18.50 10.33
C PRO A 4 10.29 17.47 11.25
N ILE A 5 8.99 17.24 11.07
CA ILE A 5 8.27 16.19 11.79
C ILE A 5 8.94 14.89 11.37
N ASP A 6 9.83 14.34 12.20
CA ASP A 6 10.38 13.03 11.93
C ASP A 6 9.25 12.02 12.11
N ILE A 7 8.62 11.66 10.99
CA ILE A 7 7.52 10.71 10.98
C ILE A 7 8.10 9.35 11.37
N PRO A 8 7.61 8.72 12.45
CA PRO A 8 8.13 7.43 12.88
C PRO A 8 8.03 6.40 11.75
N PRO A 9 8.98 5.44 11.62
CA PRO A 9 8.97 4.43 10.56
C PRO A 9 7.62 3.70 10.41
N ARG A 10 6.95 3.38 11.52
CA ARG A 10 5.61 2.76 11.54
C ARG A 10 4.55 3.57 10.78
N GLU A 11 4.62 4.89 10.87
CA GLU A 11 3.64 5.79 10.26
C GLU A 11 3.96 5.99 8.78
N ARG A 12 5.25 6.03 8.41
CA ARG A 12 5.66 5.99 6.99
C ARG A 12 5.16 4.71 6.31
N TRP A 13 5.28 3.57 6.99
CA TRP A 13 4.70 2.29 6.54
C TRP A 13 3.17 2.30 6.49
N ALA A 14 2.50 2.94 7.46
CA ALA A 14 1.05 3.08 7.43
C ALA A 14 0.58 3.90 6.21
N ARG A 15 1.25 5.03 5.93
CA ARG A 15 0.96 5.88 4.76
C ARG A 15 1.19 5.15 3.45
N LEU A 16 2.28 4.37 3.33
CA LEU A 16 2.53 3.57 2.14
C LEU A 16 1.42 2.54 1.92
N ARG A 17 1.08 1.75 2.95
CA ARG A 17 -0.01 0.76 2.84
C ARG A 17 -1.31 1.44 2.45
N PHE A 18 -1.67 2.52 3.13
CA PHE A 18 -2.88 3.29 2.80
C PHE A 18 -2.87 3.80 1.35
N ALA A 19 -1.74 4.29 0.83
CA ALA A 19 -1.64 4.71 -0.57
C ALA A 19 -1.85 3.54 -1.56
N ILE A 20 -1.46 2.32 -1.19
CA ILE A 20 -1.60 1.13 -2.03
C ILE A 20 -3.01 0.55 -1.97
N ILE A 21 -3.53 0.25 -0.77
CA ILE A 21 -4.81 -0.43 -0.57
C ILE A 21 -6.01 0.52 -0.46
N GLY A 22 -5.78 1.79 -0.09
CA GLY A 22 -6.82 2.80 0.08
C GLY A 22 -7.71 2.98 -1.15
N PRO A 23 -7.18 3.03 -2.38
CA PRO A 23 -8.00 3.09 -3.60
C PRO A 23 -8.95 1.88 -3.74
N LEU A 24 -8.52 0.67 -3.35
CA LEU A 24 -9.37 -0.53 -3.40
C LEU A 24 -10.47 -0.51 -2.33
N LEU A 25 -10.28 0.21 -1.23
CA LEU A 25 -11.28 0.37 -0.18
C LEU A 25 -12.28 1.49 -0.53
N ALA A 26 -11.79 2.59 -1.11
CA ALA A 26 -12.62 3.73 -1.52
C ALA A 26 -13.49 3.42 -2.76
N ALA A 27 -12.96 2.62 -3.69
CA ALA A 27 -13.66 2.16 -4.88
C ALA A 27 -13.54 0.63 -4.97
N PRO A 28 -14.35 -0.12 -4.21
CA PRO A 28 -14.26 -1.57 -4.17
C PRO A 28 -14.51 -2.16 -5.56
N PRO A 29 -13.59 -3.00 -6.07
CA PRO A 29 -13.77 -3.62 -7.37
C PRO A 29 -14.97 -4.59 -7.35
N PRO A 30 -15.60 -4.82 -8.52
CA PRO A 30 -16.67 -5.81 -8.64
C PRO A 30 -16.23 -7.20 -8.18
N SER A 31 -17.20 -8.02 -7.78
CA SER A 31 -16.96 -9.42 -7.39
C SER A 31 -16.13 -10.15 -8.45
N GLY A 32 -15.03 -10.78 -8.01
CA GLY A 32 -14.10 -11.50 -8.88
C GLY A 32 -12.97 -10.65 -9.49
N GLN A 33 -13.02 -9.32 -9.42
CA GLN A 33 -11.96 -8.45 -9.98
C GLN A 33 -10.89 -8.04 -8.95
N LEU A 34 -11.09 -8.37 -7.67
CA LEU A 34 -10.14 -8.02 -6.60
C LEU A 34 -8.74 -8.57 -6.88
N GLN A 35 -8.63 -9.83 -7.29
CA GLN A 35 -7.34 -10.45 -7.59
C GLN A 35 -6.63 -9.69 -8.71
N THR A 36 -7.33 -9.41 -9.81
CA THR A 36 -6.77 -8.64 -10.94
C THR A 36 -6.29 -7.26 -10.51
N ALA A 37 -7.07 -6.55 -9.69
CA ALA A 37 -6.67 -5.25 -9.16
C ALA A 37 -5.41 -5.34 -8.29
N LEU A 38 -5.29 -6.37 -7.45
CA LEU A 38 -4.10 -6.62 -6.64
C LEU A 38 -2.89 -7.02 -7.50
N ALA A 39 -3.07 -7.80 -8.57
CA ALA A 39 -2.02 -8.14 -9.53
C ALA A 39 -1.48 -6.88 -10.22
N VAL A 40 -2.36 -5.96 -10.64
CA VAL A 40 -1.94 -4.67 -11.21
C VAL A 40 -1.13 -3.83 -10.21
N LEU A 41 -1.48 -3.86 -8.91
CA LEU A 41 -0.71 -3.17 -7.87
C LEU A 41 0.63 -3.85 -7.54
N ALA A 42 0.69 -5.18 -7.63
CA ALA A 42 1.91 -5.96 -7.44
C ALA A 42 2.93 -5.73 -8.57
N GLU A 43 2.45 -5.46 -9.79
CA GLU A 43 3.32 -5.07 -10.89
C GLU A 43 3.90 -3.66 -10.73
N LYS A 44 3.35 -2.81 -9.86
CA LYS A 44 3.90 -1.47 -9.62
C LYS A 44 5.12 -1.52 -8.71
N THR A 45 6.08 -0.65 -9.01
CA THR A 45 7.20 -0.35 -8.13
C THR A 45 6.80 0.76 -7.17
N TRP A 46 7.03 0.53 -5.89
CA TRP A 46 6.72 1.45 -4.81
C TRP A 46 8.01 1.96 -4.18
N ARG A 47 7.95 3.14 -3.56
CA ARG A 47 9.08 3.68 -2.81
C ARG A 47 9.05 3.14 -1.39
N HIS A 48 10.12 2.48 -0.97
CA HIS A 48 10.27 1.98 0.38
C HIS A 48 10.29 3.16 1.36
N PRO A 49 9.45 3.17 2.40
CA PRO A 49 9.12 4.39 3.15
C PRO A 49 10.21 4.81 4.14
N VAL A 50 11.21 3.95 4.37
CA VAL A 50 12.33 4.19 5.28
C VAL A 50 13.63 4.40 4.49
N SER A 51 14.11 3.36 3.80
CA SER A 51 15.33 3.44 2.97
C SER A 51 15.20 4.28 1.70
N GLY A 52 13.98 4.53 1.20
CA GLY A 52 13.79 5.17 -0.10
C GLY A 52 14.37 4.34 -1.24
N LEU A 53 14.39 3.02 -1.16
CA LEU A 53 14.70 2.16 -2.30
C LEU A 53 13.42 1.72 -3.00
N ASP A 54 13.56 1.18 -4.21
CA ASP A 54 12.43 0.64 -4.94
C ASP A 54 12.06 -0.74 -4.38
N VAL A 55 10.76 -0.96 -4.15
CA VAL A 55 10.22 -2.20 -3.58
C VAL A 55 8.95 -2.61 -4.34
N ARG A 56 8.78 -3.91 -4.57
CA ARG A 56 7.56 -4.50 -5.11
C ARG A 56 6.98 -5.44 -4.06
N PHE A 57 5.65 -5.52 -4.01
CA PHE A 57 4.94 -6.40 -3.09
C PHE A 57 4.18 -7.46 -3.87
N GLY A 58 4.25 -8.72 -3.42
CA GLY A 58 3.47 -9.79 -4.03
C GLY A 58 1.98 -9.65 -3.74
N VAL A 59 1.15 -10.23 -4.62
CA VAL A 59 -0.32 -10.19 -4.52
C VAL A 59 -0.83 -10.63 -3.14
N SER A 60 -0.29 -11.73 -2.60
CA SER A 60 -0.68 -12.25 -1.28
C SER A 60 -0.37 -11.29 -0.12
N THR A 61 0.66 -10.45 -0.25
CA THR A 61 0.97 -9.43 0.76
C THR A 61 -0.04 -8.29 0.71
N LEU A 62 -0.37 -7.83 -0.50
CA LEU A 62 -1.37 -6.78 -0.72
C LEU A 62 -2.76 -7.26 -0.31
N GLU A 63 -3.09 -8.51 -0.60
CA GLU A 63 -4.34 -9.14 -0.20
C GLU A 63 -4.49 -9.18 1.32
N ARG A 64 -3.44 -9.59 2.05
CA ARG A 64 -3.43 -9.56 3.52
C ARG A 64 -3.65 -8.15 4.07
N TRP A 65 -3.08 -7.13 3.45
CA TRP A 65 -3.31 -5.75 3.88
C TRP A 65 -4.73 -5.29 3.60
N TYR A 66 -5.26 -5.62 2.43
CA TYR A 66 -6.64 -5.30 2.06
C TYR A 66 -7.63 -5.90 3.05
N TYR A 67 -7.52 -7.19 3.36
CA TYR A 67 -8.39 -7.84 4.36
C TYR A 67 -8.14 -7.38 5.79
N ALA A 68 -6.92 -6.97 6.15
CA ALA A 68 -6.63 -6.43 7.47
C ALA A 68 -7.19 -4.99 7.67
N ALA A 69 -7.49 -4.29 6.59
CA ALA A 69 -8.01 -2.92 6.61
C ALA A 69 -9.51 -2.82 6.27
N ARG A 70 -10.11 -3.93 5.83
CA ARG A 70 -11.54 -4.07 5.59
C ARG A 70 -12.26 -4.45 6.87
#